data_AF-A0A3D1FZV9-F1
#
_entry.id   AF-A0A3D1FZV9-F1
#
_cell.length_a   1.000
_cell.length_b   1.000
_cell.length_c   1.000
_cell.angle_alpha   90.00
_cell.angle_beta   90.00
_cell.angle_gamma   90.00
#
_symmetry.space_group_name_H-M   'P 1'
#
loop_
_entity.id
_entity.type
_entity.pdbx_description
1 polymer ?
#
loop_
_entity_poly.entity_id
_entity_poly.type
_entity_poly.pdbx_seq_one_letter_code
_entity_poly.pdbx_strand_id
1 'polypeptide(L)'
;MRRTLIFTLVFLFFGLLSYGQSNRLNFDWTAGPTVNAGGTNIPYPFMGGADLPQWSKVDLNLDGTEDLVAFDRQGGRWITFIAENGPWGGQPE
;
A
#
# COMPACT_ATOMS: atom_id res chain seq x y z
N MET A 1 42.33 13.58 26.65
CA MET A 1 42.36 13.06 25.27
C MET A 1 41.83 11.63 25.18
N ARG A 2 42.45 10.64 25.84
CA ARG A 2 42.04 9.23 25.74
C ARG A 2 40.63 8.90 26.25
N ARG A 3 40.16 9.57 27.32
CA ARG A 3 38.78 9.42 27.84
C ARG A 3 37.74 10.02 26.89
N THR A 4 38.01 11.22 26.37
CA THR A 4 37.16 11.91 25.40
C THR A 4 36.97 11.07 24.13
N LEU A 5 38.05 10.44 23.64
CA LEU A 5 38.01 9.57 22.46
C LEU A 5 37.06 8.37 22.65
N ILE A 6 37.07 7.75 23.84
CA ILE A 6 36.19 6.61 24.14
C ILE A 6 34.72 7.04 24.09
N PHE A 7 34.36 8.18 24.69
CA PHE A 7 32.99 8.69 24.64
C PHE A 7 32.53 8.99 23.22
N THR A 8 33.39 9.58 22.39
CA THR A 8 33.08 9.84 20.98
C THR A 8 32.87 8.55 20.19
N LEU A 9 33.72 7.54 20.40
CA LEU A 9 33.59 6.24 19.71
C LEU A 9 32.32 5.48 20.13
N VAL A 10 31.96 5.53 21.42
CA VAL A 10 30.72 4.94 21.92
C VAL A 10 29.51 5.64 21.28
N PHE A 11 29.51 6.97 21.23
CA PHE A 11 28.43 7.72 20.59
C PHE A 11 28.27 7.38 19.09
N LEU A 12 29.38 7.27 18.35
CA LEU A 12 29.35 6.86 16.95
C LEU A 12 28.87 5.40 16.76
N PHE A 13 29.24 4.50 17.67
CA PHE A 13 28.77 3.11 17.65
C PHE A 13 27.25 3.01 17.85
N PHE A 14 26.67 3.83 18.72
CA PHE A 14 25.22 3.89 18.88
C PHE A 14 24.49 4.41 17.62
N GLY A 15 25.12 5.26 16.82
CA GLY A 15 24.59 5.68 15.52
C GLY A 15 24.45 4.54 14.50
N LEU A 16 25.23 3.47 14.63
CA LEU A 16 25.13 2.29 13.75
C LEU A 16 23.94 1.38 14.09
N LEU A 17 23.35 1.54 15.27
CA LEU A 17 22.19 0.76 15.74
C LEU A 17 20.87 1.49 15.48
N SER A 18 20.90 2.70 14.92
CA SER A 18 19.67 3.41 14.58
C SER A 18 19.06 2.81 13.31
N TYR A 19 17.85 2.30 13.42
CA TYR A 19 17.00 1.97 12.28
C TYR A 19 15.98 3.11 12.08
N GLY A 20 15.78 3.54 10.83
CA GLY A 20 14.65 4.40 10.50
C GLY A 20 13.34 3.62 10.60
N GLN A 21 12.30 4.20 11.21
CA GLN A 21 10.97 3.59 11.22
C GLN A 21 10.35 3.71 9.83
N SER A 22 9.78 2.62 9.33
CA SER A 22 8.95 2.61 8.13
C SER A 22 7.49 2.73 8.56
N ASN A 23 6.78 3.76 8.10
CA ASN A 23 5.34 3.94 8.32
C ASN A 23 4.52 2.97 7.46
N ARG A 24 4.75 1.65 7.61
CA ARG A 24 3.93 0.62 6.94
C ARG A 24 2.61 0.43 7.69
N LEU A 25 1.76 1.45 7.66
CA LEU A 25 0.36 1.27 7.97
C LEU A 25 -0.32 0.67 6.74
N ASN A 26 -0.30 -0.66 6.64
CA ASN A 26 -1.11 -1.36 5.65
C ASN A 26 -2.46 -1.69 6.31
N PHE A 27 -3.53 -1.09 5.79
CA PHE A 27 -4.90 -1.38 6.22
C PHE A 27 -5.52 -2.33 5.21
N ASP A 28 -5.66 -3.58 5.59
CA ASP A 28 -6.40 -4.57 4.83
C ASP A 28 -7.78 -4.75 5.49
N TRP A 29 -8.78 -4.06 4.94
CA TRP A 29 -10.15 -4.10 5.45
C TRP A 29 -10.93 -5.18 4.70
N THR A 30 -10.86 -6.42 5.19
CA THR A 30 -11.67 -7.54 4.67
C THR A 30 -13.14 -7.47 5.09
N ALA A 31 -13.46 -6.72 6.14
CA ALA A 31 -14.83 -6.38 6.53
C ALA A 31 -14.87 -4.99 7.19
N GLY A 32 -15.55 -4.04 6.56
CA GLY A 32 -15.77 -2.68 7.05
C GLY A 32 -17.26 -2.34 7.11
N PRO A 33 -17.64 -1.24 7.78
CA PRO A 33 -19.03 -0.78 7.79
C PRO A 33 -19.50 -0.44 6.36
N THR A 34 -20.78 -0.68 6.07
CA THR A 34 -21.39 -0.21 4.82
C THR A 34 -21.32 1.30 4.74
N VAL A 35 -20.63 1.83 3.74
CA VAL A 35 -20.55 3.27 3.48
C VAL A 35 -21.68 3.66 2.54
N ASN A 36 -22.50 4.62 2.97
CA ASN A 36 -23.59 5.18 2.18
C ASN A 36 -23.33 6.66 1.91
N ALA A 37 -23.48 7.07 0.65
CA ALA A 37 -23.44 8.48 0.25
C ALA A 37 -24.70 8.80 -0.57
N GLY A 38 -25.53 9.70 -0.06
CA GLY A 38 -26.74 10.14 -0.75
C GLY A 38 -27.79 9.06 -0.96
N GLY A 39 -27.85 8.04 -0.08
CA GLY A 39 -28.77 6.91 -0.21
C GLY A 39 -28.19 5.73 -0.98
N THR A 40 -27.02 5.88 -1.63
CA THR A 40 -26.36 4.82 -2.39
C THR A 40 -25.21 4.20 -1.60
N ASN A 41 -25.16 2.86 -1.56
CA ASN A 41 -24.02 2.15 -0.99
C ASN A 41 -22.81 2.27 -1.91
N ILE A 42 -21.66 2.66 -1.35
CA ILE A 42 -20.40 2.74 -2.09
C ILE A 42 -19.73 1.37 -2.04
N PRO A 43 -19.47 0.71 -3.19
CA PRO A 43 -18.68 -0.51 -3.22
C PRO A 43 -17.22 -0.18 -2.89
N TYR A 44 -16.58 -1.03 -2.10
CA TYR A 44 -15.16 -0.95 -1.76
C TYR A 44 -14.65 0.41 -1.24
N PRO A 45 -15.34 1.05 -0.29
CA PRO A 45 -15.04 2.43 0.14
C PRO A 45 -13.68 2.56 0.83
N PHE A 46 -13.09 1.44 1.27
CA PHE A 46 -11.80 1.36 1.93
C PHE A 46 -10.70 0.73 1.05
N MET A 47 -10.96 0.51 -0.25
CA MET A 47 -9.90 0.14 -1.20
C MET A 47 -8.95 1.32 -1.51
N GLY A 48 -9.29 2.54 -1.06
CA GLY A 48 -8.42 3.70 -1.15
C GLY A 48 -7.24 3.64 -0.17
N GLY A 49 -6.14 4.25 -0.57
CA GLY A 49 -4.88 4.27 0.19
C GLY A 49 -3.79 3.50 -0.54
N ALA A 50 -3.25 4.12 -1.59
CA ALA A 50 -1.99 3.71 -2.20
C ALA A 50 -1.03 4.89 -2.07
N ASP A 51 0.14 4.65 -1.49
CA ASP A 51 1.11 5.73 -1.28
C ASP A 51 2.09 5.81 -2.45
N LEU A 52 2.62 4.66 -2.89
CA LEU A 52 3.56 4.57 -4.01
C LEU A 52 3.09 3.53 -5.05
N PRO A 53 1.90 3.71 -5.68
CA PRO A 53 1.38 2.78 -6.65
C PRO A 53 2.20 2.77 -7.95
N GLN A 54 2.45 1.57 -8.47
CA GLN A 54 3.03 1.33 -9.78
C GLN A 54 1.99 0.62 -10.65
N TRP A 55 1.42 1.36 -11.59
CA TRP A 55 0.31 0.92 -12.44
C TRP A 55 0.80 0.08 -13.62
N SER A 56 0.05 -0.97 -13.94
CA SER A 56 0.22 -1.78 -15.14
C SER A 56 -1.16 -2.21 -15.66
N LYS A 57 -1.17 -2.60 -16.92
CA LYS A 57 -2.30 -3.32 -17.52
C LYS A 57 -1.94 -4.78 -17.70
N VAL A 58 -2.91 -5.66 -17.45
CA VAL A 58 -2.78 -7.11 -17.62
C VAL A 58 -4.18 -7.71 -17.65
N ASP A 59 -4.43 -8.69 -18.51
CA ASP A 59 -5.68 -9.47 -18.49
C ASP A 59 -5.64 -10.44 -17.28
N LEU A 60 -6.35 -10.11 -16.20
CA LEU A 60 -6.31 -10.87 -14.93
C LEU A 60 -7.25 -12.07 -14.97
N ASN A 61 -8.40 -11.94 -15.62
CA ASN A 61 -9.46 -12.94 -15.64
C ASN A 61 -9.50 -13.79 -16.93
N LEU A 62 -8.61 -13.50 -17.88
CA LEU A 62 -8.46 -14.17 -19.17
C LEU A 62 -9.69 -14.02 -20.09
N ASP A 63 -10.38 -12.88 -20.01
CA ASP A 63 -11.52 -12.57 -20.88
C ASP A 63 -11.15 -11.85 -22.18
N GLY A 64 -9.85 -11.53 -22.37
CA GLY A 64 -9.33 -10.82 -23.53
C GLY A 64 -9.38 -9.30 -23.40
N THR A 65 -9.87 -8.77 -22.29
CA THR A 65 -9.84 -7.35 -21.91
C THR A 65 -8.67 -7.11 -20.97
N GLU A 66 -7.86 -6.08 -21.24
CA GLU A 66 -6.82 -5.70 -20.29
C GLU A 66 -7.47 -5.15 -19.02
N ASP A 67 -7.03 -5.64 -17.86
CA ASP A 67 -7.40 -5.11 -16.56
C ASP A 67 -6.40 -4.06 -16.02
N LEU A 68 -6.72 -3.39 -14.90
CA LEU A 68 -5.83 -2.42 -14.25
C LEU A 68 -5.33 -2.99 -12.92
N VAL A 69 -4.01 -3.00 -12.77
CA VAL A 69 -3.34 -3.43 -11.56
C VAL A 69 -2.38 -2.37 -11.06
N ALA A 70 -2.26 -2.21 -9.75
CA ALA A 70 -1.22 -1.42 -9.10
C ALA A 70 -0.46 -2.26 -8.08
N PHE A 71 0.86 -2.19 -8.12
CA PHE A 71 1.69 -2.60 -6.99
C PHE A 71 1.99 -1.38 -6.12
N ASP A 72 1.44 -1.33 -4.90
CA ASP A 72 1.79 -0.27 -3.94
C ASP A 72 3.12 -0.63 -3.26
N ARG A 73 4.19 0.07 -3.64
CA ARG A 73 5.54 -0.21 -3.12
C ARG A 73 5.68 0.09 -1.63
N GLN A 74 4.88 1.01 -1.10
CA GLN A 74 4.95 1.35 0.33
C GLN A 74 4.24 0.27 1.16
N GLY A 75 3.02 -0.10 0.76
CA GLY A 75 2.22 -1.14 1.41
C GLY A 75 2.69 -2.57 1.14
N GLY A 76 3.44 -2.79 0.04
CA GLY A 76 3.87 -4.11 -0.41
C GLY A 76 2.72 -5.00 -0.86
N ARG A 77 1.65 -4.42 -1.41
CA ARG A 77 0.42 -5.12 -1.81
C ARG A 77 0.03 -4.86 -3.26
N TRP A 78 -0.75 -5.77 -3.82
CA TRP A 78 -1.41 -5.58 -5.10
C TRP A 78 -2.78 -4.94 -4.91
N ILE A 79 -3.19 -4.12 -5.87
CA ILE A 79 -4.51 -3.50 -5.95
C ILE A 79 -5.02 -3.79 -7.36
N THR A 80 -6.13 -4.50 -7.47
CA THR A 80 -6.67 -5.02 -8.73
C THR A 80 -8.04 -4.43 -9.03
N PHE A 81 -8.27 -4.12 -10.31
CA PHE A 81 -9.53 -3.62 -10.82
C PHE A 81 -9.88 -4.38 -12.10
N ILE A 82 -11.03 -5.05 -12.13
CA ILE A 82 -11.53 -5.76 -13.32
C ILE A 82 -12.31 -4.80 -14.22
N ALA A 83 -12.05 -4.86 -15.51
CA ALA A 83 -12.85 -4.16 -16.52
C ALA A 83 -14.12 -4.96 -16.83
N GLU A 84 -15.29 -4.46 -16.42
CA GLU A 84 -16.58 -5.04 -16.83
C GLU A 84 -17.34 -4.07 -17.73
N ASN A 85 -17.37 -4.30 -19.05
CA ASN A 85 -18.19 -3.56 -20.01
C ASN A 85 -18.14 -2.01 -19.87
N GLY A 86 -16.97 -1.45 -19.52
CA GLY A 86 -16.76 0.00 -19.43
C GLY A 86 -16.13 0.45 -18.10
N PRO A 87 -16.85 0.41 -16.97
CA PRO A 87 -16.29 0.79 -15.67
C PRO A 87 -15.37 -0.29 -15.07
N TRP A 88 -14.36 0.19 -14.34
CA TRP A 88 -13.42 -0.61 -13.57
C TRP A 88 -14.00 -0.91 -12.18
N GLY A 89 -14.35 -2.16 -11.91
CA GLY A 89 -14.77 -2.62 -10.60
C GLY A 89 -13.56 -2.99 -9.74
N GLY A 90 -13.42 -2.41 -8.55
CA GLY A 90 -12.38 -2.85 -7.61
C GLY A 90 -12.57 -4.32 -7.25
N GLN A 91 -11.51 -5.12 -7.31
CA GLN A 91 -11.55 -6.51 -6.86
C GLN A 91 -10.42 -6.71 -5.84
N PRO A 92 -10.68 -6.57 -4.54
CA PRO A 92 -9.71 -6.91 -3.51
C PRO A 92 -9.57 -8.43 -3.39
N GLU A 93 -8.42 -8.86 -2.86
CA GLU A 93 -8.12 -10.26 -2.54
C GLU A 93 -9.11 -10.85 -1.50
#